data_AF-A0A923BI98-F1
#
_entry.id   AF-A0A923BI98-F1
#
_cell.length_a   1.000
_cell.length_b   1.000
_cell.length_c   1.000
_cell.angle_alpha   90.00
_cell.angle_beta   90.00
_cell.angle_gamma   90.00
#
_symmetry.space_group_name_H-M   'P 1'
#
loop_
_entity.id
_entity.type
_entity.pdbx_description
1 polymer ?
#
loop_
_entity_poly.entity_id
_entity_poly.type
_entity_poly.pdbx_seq_one_letter_code
_entity_poly.pdbx_strand_id
1 'polypeptide(L)'
;MNISQDIIDQLRHDFPGDEVDRRLAQLAEASNTTRIQRCIVFASRGHAWYFDYLCKLAQIDYRDVIMAAEYDRLDARLYDFNMPIAEASIDDPYGGAKAI
;
A
#
# COMPACT_ATOMS: atom_id res chain seq x y z
N MET A 1 16.98 -4.32 9.14
CA MET A 1 16.15 -3.40 8.34
C MET A 1 15.15 -2.75 9.27
N ASN A 2 14.92 -1.45 9.15
CA ASN A 2 13.98 -0.71 10.00
C ASN A 2 12.74 -0.38 9.17
N ILE A 3 11.65 -1.15 9.34
CA ILE A 3 10.35 -0.81 8.74
C ILE A 3 9.71 0.30 9.57
N SER A 4 9.11 1.29 8.89
CA SER A 4 8.48 2.43 9.57
C SER A 4 7.29 1.98 10.43
N GLN A 5 7.05 2.67 11.54
CA GLN A 5 6.00 2.30 12.49
C GLN A 5 4.60 2.38 11.85
N ASP A 6 4.33 3.38 11.00
CA ASP A 6 3.04 3.52 10.31
C ASP A 6 2.70 2.32 9.41
N ILE A 7 3.72 1.68 8.83
CA ILE A 7 3.56 0.45 8.05
C ILE A 7 3.16 -0.72 8.94
N ILE A 8 3.84 -0.86 10.09
CA ILE A 8 3.56 -1.95 11.05
C ILE A 8 2.14 -1.82 11.58
N ASP A 9 1.74 -0.61 11.94
CA ASP A 9 0.41 -0.32 12.47
C ASP A 9 -0.67 -0.61 11.42
N GLN A 10 -0.44 -0.21 10.16
CA GLN A 10 -1.37 -0.51 9.07
C GLN A 10 -1.46 -2.03 8.79
N LEU A 11 -0.35 -2.76 8.79
CA LEU A 11 -0.37 -4.22 8.61
C LEU A 11 -1.13 -4.93 9.74
N ARG A 12 -1.00 -4.47 10.98
CA ARG A 12 -1.76 -5.00 12.13
C ARG A 12 -3.25 -4.70 12.04
N HIS A 13 -3.62 -3.60 11.40
CA HIS A 13 -5.01 -3.26 11.13
C HIS A 13 -5.59 -4.13 10.02
N ASP A 14 -4.83 -4.34 8.95
CA ASP A 14 -5.32 -4.96 7.71
C ASP A 14 -5.26 -6.50 7.71
N PHE A 15 -4.41 -7.10 8.54
CA PHE A 15 -4.19 -8.55 8.59
C PHE A 15 -4.36 -9.12 10.00
N PRO A 16 -4.76 -10.39 10.13
CA PRO A 16 -4.78 -11.06 11.43
C PRO A 16 -3.37 -11.17 12.01
N GLY A 17 -3.27 -11.16 13.35
CA GLY A 17 -1.99 -11.02 14.06
C GLY A 17 -0.97 -12.12 13.75
N ASP A 18 -1.40 -13.32 13.40
CA ASP A 18 -0.56 -14.46 12.99
C ASP A 18 0.04 -14.30 11.58
N GLU A 19 -0.51 -13.41 10.75
CA GLU A 19 0.03 -13.11 9.42
C GLU A 19 0.99 -11.90 9.41
N VAL A 20 0.92 -11.01 10.40
CA VAL A 20 1.65 -9.73 10.40
C VAL A 20 3.15 -9.92 10.21
N ASP A 21 3.78 -10.82 10.96
CA ASP A 21 5.23 -11.06 10.88
C ASP A 21 5.64 -11.60 9.50
N ARG A 22 4.80 -12.47 8.91
CA ARG A 22 5.01 -12.97 7.54
C ARG A 22 4.91 -11.83 6.53
N ARG A 23 3.92 -10.95 6.65
CA ARG A 23 3.76 -9.78 5.75
C ARG A 23 4.90 -8.80 5.88
N LEU A 24 5.40 -8.55 7.10
CA LEU A 24 6.56 -7.71 7.34
C LEU A 24 7.82 -8.27 6.67
N ALA A 25 8.06 -9.58 6.77
CA ALA A 25 9.18 -10.22 6.10
C ALA A 25 9.09 -10.12 4.57
N GLN A 26 7.91 -10.40 3.99
CA GLN A 26 7.66 -10.25 2.55
C GLN A 26 7.86 -8.81 2.08
N LEU A 27 7.39 -7.83 2.86
CA LEU A 27 7.52 -6.42 2.53
C LEU A 27 8.97 -5.94 2.54
N ALA A 28 9.76 -6.42 3.50
CA ALA A 28 11.19 -6.13 3.59
C ALA A 28 11.99 -6.73 2.41
N GLU A 29 11.57 -7.87 1.89
CA GLU A 29 12.16 -8.51 0.70
C GLU A 29 11.72 -7.82 -0.60
N ALA A 30 10.48 -7.34 -0.67
CA ALA A 30 9.93 -6.69 -1.85
C ALA A 30 10.60 -5.34 -2.16
N SER A 31 10.94 -4.56 -1.13
CA SER A 31 11.60 -3.26 -1.31
C SER A 31 12.33 -2.81 -0.05
N ASN A 32 13.42 -2.07 -0.23
CA ASN A 32 14.13 -1.36 0.83
C ASN A 32 13.68 0.10 1.00
N THR A 33 12.71 0.55 0.19
CA THR A 33 12.27 1.94 0.15
C THR A 33 10.94 2.09 0.88
N THR A 34 10.89 2.92 1.91
CA THR A 34 9.69 3.15 2.73
C THR A 34 8.47 3.58 1.92
N ARG A 35 8.64 4.46 0.91
CA ARG A 35 7.55 4.87 0.01
C ARG A 35 6.90 3.68 -0.69
N ILE A 36 7.70 2.80 -1.30
CA ILE A 36 7.19 1.62 -2.02
C ILE A 36 6.50 0.67 -1.05
N GLN A 37 7.08 0.45 0.13
CA GLN A 37 6.46 -0.37 1.17
C GLN A 37 5.09 0.17 1.59
N ARG A 38 4.97 1.49 1.78
CA ARG A 38 3.68 2.15 2.06
C ARG A 38 2.69 1.96 0.91
N CYS A 39 3.12 2.15 -0.34
CA CYS A 39 2.27 1.94 -1.51
C CYS A 39 1.73 0.50 -1.57
N ILE A 40 2.58 -0.51 -1.34
CA ILE A 40 2.15 -1.93 -1.31
C ILE A 40 1.06 -2.13 -0.26
N VAL A 41 1.32 -1.69 0.98
CA VAL A 41 0.42 -1.91 2.11
C VAL A 41 -0.91 -1.21 1.85
N PHE A 42 -0.86 0.08 1.50
CA PHE A 42 -2.06 0.88 1.26
C PHE A 42 -2.90 0.37 0.09
N ALA A 43 -2.27 0.10 -1.07
CA ALA A 43 -3.00 -0.39 -2.24
C ALA A 43 -3.60 -1.78 -2.00
N SER A 44 -2.94 -2.62 -1.19
CA SER A 44 -3.45 -3.96 -0.90
C SER A 44 -4.78 -3.98 -0.13
N ARG A 45 -5.04 -2.97 0.71
CA ARG A 45 -6.22 -2.89 1.60
C ARG A 45 -6.50 -4.19 2.37
N GLY A 46 -5.45 -4.89 2.82
CA GLY A 46 -5.55 -6.18 3.52
C GLY A 46 -5.87 -7.39 2.65
N HIS A 47 -6.01 -7.23 1.33
CA HIS A 47 -6.19 -8.37 0.43
C HIS A 47 -4.87 -9.11 0.24
N ALA A 48 -4.72 -10.22 0.96
CA ALA A 48 -3.57 -11.13 0.93
C ALA A 48 -2.99 -11.40 -0.48
N TRP A 49 -3.83 -11.82 -1.42
CA TRP A 49 -3.39 -12.10 -2.79
C TRP A 49 -2.86 -10.86 -3.50
N TYR A 50 -3.51 -9.71 -3.33
CA TYR A 50 -3.10 -8.47 -3.98
C TYR A 50 -1.83 -7.89 -3.35
N PHE A 51 -1.69 -8.01 -2.03
CA PHE A 51 -0.43 -7.74 -1.33
C PHE A 51 0.73 -8.56 -1.91
N ASP A 52 0.56 -9.89 -2.02
CA ASP A 52 1.57 -10.79 -2.59
C ASP A 52 1.91 -10.43 -4.05
N TYR A 53 0.90 -10.03 -4.83
CA TYR A 53 1.10 -9.53 -6.19
C TYR A 53 1.91 -8.23 -6.22
N LEU A 54 1.55 -7.24 -5.40
CA LEU A 54 2.23 -5.95 -5.33
C LEU A 54 3.68 -6.07 -4.84
N CYS A 55 3.96 -6.98 -3.90
CA CYS A 55 5.33 -7.31 -3.49
C CYS A 55 6.18 -7.81 -4.66
N LYS A 56 5.63 -8.70 -5.50
CA LYS A 56 6.34 -9.19 -6.70
C LYS A 56 6.48 -8.09 -7.74
N LEU A 57 5.43 -7.30 -7.94
CA LEU A 57 5.44 -6.19 -8.91
C LEU A 57 6.48 -5.14 -8.54
N ALA A 58 6.66 -4.84 -7.25
CA ALA A 58 7.67 -3.89 -6.76
C ALA A 58 9.11 -4.27 -7.15
N GLN A 59 9.40 -5.57 -7.27
CA GLN A 59 10.70 -6.08 -7.68
C GLN A 59 10.92 -6.05 -9.20
N ILE A 60 9.83 -5.99 -9.98
CA ILE A 60 9.85 -5.95 -11.44
C ILE A 60 9.79 -4.50 -11.93
N ASP A 61 8.74 -3.79 -11.55
CA ASP A 61 8.52 -2.38 -11.83
C ASP A 61 7.75 -1.72 -10.67
N TYR A 62 8.49 -1.05 -9.79
CA TYR A 62 7.91 -0.35 -8.65
C TYR A 62 7.03 0.84 -9.05
N ARG A 63 7.11 1.32 -10.30
CA ARG A 63 6.28 2.46 -10.76
C ARG A 63 4.81 2.06 -10.82
N ASP A 64 4.51 0.82 -11.19
CA ASP A 64 3.12 0.33 -11.20
C ASP A 64 2.53 0.25 -9.79
N VAL A 65 3.36 -0.04 -8.79
CA VAL A 65 2.97 -0.02 -7.38
C VAL A 65 2.69 1.40 -6.90
N ILE A 66 3.49 2.38 -7.35
CA ILE A 66 3.21 3.80 -7.09
C ILE A 66 1.91 4.21 -7.76
N MET A 67 1.70 3.86 -9.03
CA MET A 67 0.47 4.20 -9.75
C MET A 67 -0.77 3.62 -9.06
N ALA A 68 -0.71 2.36 -8.63
CA ALA A 68 -1.82 1.70 -7.94
C ALA A 68 -2.18 2.33 -6.58
N ALA A 69 -1.25 3.03 -5.94
CA ALA A 69 -1.45 3.60 -4.61
C ALA A 69 -1.68 5.12 -4.62
N GLU A 70 -0.91 5.85 -5.42
CA GLU A 70 -0.84 7.32 -5.39
C GLU A 70 -1.75 8.00 -6.41
N TYR A 71 -2.30 7.27 -7.38
CA TYR A 71 -3.04 7.86 -8.51
C TYR A 71 -4.41 7.23 -8.67
N ASP A 72 -5.36 8.03 -9.16
CA ASP A 72 -6.66 7.55 -9.59
C ASP A 72 -6.62 7.03 -11.05
N ARG A 73 -7.78 6.61 -11.57
CA ARG A 73 -7.93 6.11 -12.95
C ARG A 73 -7.74 7.17 -14.05
N LEU A 74 -7.67 8.45 -13.70
CA LEU A 74 -7.48 9.59 -14.60
C LEU A 74 -6.09 10.23 -14.43
N ASP A 75 -5.16 9.51 -13.79
CA ASP A 75 -3.80 9.94 -13.48
C ASP A 75 -3.72 11.19 -12.57
N ALA A 76 -4.78 11.49 -11.82
CA ALA A 76 -4.72 12.50 -10.78
C ALA A 76 -4.10 11.89 -9.52
N ARG A 77 -3.08 12.57 -8.96
CA ARG A 77 -2.41 12.12 -7.74
C ARG A 77 -3.32 12.32 -6.53
N LEU A 78 -3.67 11.22 -5.87
CA LEU A 78 -4.48 11.16 -4.65
C LEU A 78 -3.64 11.50 -3.41
N TYR A 79 -2.43 10.94 -3.30
CA TYR A 79 -1.60 11.09 -2.12
C TYR A 79 -0.10 10.86 -2.43
N ASP A 80 0.78 11.40 -1.58
CA ASP A 80 2.24 11.19 -1.68
C ASP A 80 2.73 10.24 -0.58
N PHE A 81 3.04 8.98 -0.92
CA PHE A 81 3.50 8.01 0.09
C PHE A 81 4.97 8.19 0.52
N ASN A 82 5.62 9.29 0.16
CA ASN A 82 6.74 9.78 0.96
C ASN A 82 6.27 10.21 2.37
N MET A 83 5.00 10.54 2.53
CA MET A 83 4.33 10.85 3.80
C MET A 83 3.75 9.58 4.47
N PRO A 84 3.48 9.59 5.78
CA PRO A 84 2.92 8.44 6.51
C PRO A 84 1.55 7.98 6.01
N ILE A 85 1.22 6.69 6.17
CA ILE A 85 -0.09 6.14 5.73
C ILE A 85 -1.27 6.80 6.46
N ALA A 86 -1.12 7.10 7.75
CA ALA A 86 -2.19 7.66 8.57
C ALA A 86 -2.70 9.05 8.11
N GLU A 87 -1.92 9.76 7.30
CA GLU A 87 -2.27 11.07 6.74
C GLU A 87 -2.95 10.96 5.36
N ALA A 88 -3.03 9.74 4.79
CA ALA A 88 -3.71 9.52 3.52
C ALA A 88 -5.24 9.68 3.70
N SER A 89 -5.79 10.80 3.23
CA SER A 89 -7.24 10.96 3.08
C SER A 89 -7.69 10.29 1.78
N ILE A 90 -8.52 9.24 1.86
CA ILE A 90 -9.19 8.69 0.68
C ILE A 90 -10.45 9.53 0.43
N ASP A 91 -10.26 10.72 -0.10
CA ASP A 91 -11.33 11.43 -0.78
C ASP A 91 -11.25 11.02 -2.24
N ASP A 92 -11.92 9.93 -2.65
CA ASP A 92 -12.15 9.68 -4.07
C ASP A 92 -13.11 10.77 -4.56
N PRO A 93 -12.65 11.78 -5.33
CA PRO A 93 -13.51 12.87 -5.76
C PRO A 93 -14.61 12.41 -6.72
N TYR A 94 -14.55 11.16 -7.17
CA TYR A 94 -15.54 10.51 -8.03
C TYR A 94 -16.37 9.43 -7.32
N GLY A 95 -16.17 9.21 -6.00
CA GLY A 95 -16.87 8.21 -5.19
C GLY A 95 -18.36 8.47 -4.96
N GLY A 96 -18.91 9.54 -5.54
CA GLY A 96 -20.31 9.94 -5.47
C GLY A 96 -21.15 9.46 -6.65
N ALA A 97 -21.22 8.16 -6.93
CA ALA A 97 -22.26 7.61 -7.80
C ALA A 97 -22.91 6.40 -7.10
N LYS A 98 -24.04 6.67 -6.42
CA LYS A 98 -25.00 5.62 -6.07
C LYS A 98 -25.36 4.87 -7.35
N ALA A 99 -25.11 3.56 -7.36
CA ALA A 99 -25.72 2.68 -8.35
C ALA A 99 -27.25 2.81 -8.22
N ILE A 100 -27.91 3.10 -9.34
CA ILE A 100 -29.37 3.11 -9.51
C ILE A 100 -29.84 1.66 -9.66
#